data_AF-A0A520BI49-F1
#
_entry.id   AF-A0A520BI49-F1
#
_cell.length_a   1.000
_cell.length_b   1.000
_cell.length_c   1.000
_cell.angle_alpha   90.00
_cell.angle_beta   90.00
_cell.angle_gamma   90.00
#
_symmetry.space_group_name_H-M   'P 1'
#
loop_
_entity.id
_entity.type
_entity.pdbx_description
1 polymer ?
#
loop_
_entity_poly.entity_id
_entity_poly.type
_entity_poly.pdbx_seq_one_letter_code
_entity_poly.pdbx_strand_id
1 'polypeptide(L)'
;MERSLRKPFQGVLNIIRFNWHFYVIAFLLIAFLLFFTTLLPTKFNLVSYLFIAAIISGTSLSLFASFYIYDVSNLYSLNWLNELQFKNEPLILNINAGFDETSQLLQRKY
;
A
#
# COMPACT_ATOMS: atom_id res chain seq x y z
N MET A 1 -4.12 -21.74 16.34
CA MET A 1 -4.39 -20.56 15.49
C MET A 1 -3.27 -19.57 15.76
N GLU A 2 -2.10 -19.77 15.16
CA GLU A 2 -0.98 -18.82 15.31
C GLU A 2 -1.33 -17.57 14.51
N ARG A 3 -1.90 -16.56 15.19
CA ARG A 3 -1.92 -15.20 14.67
C ARG A 3 -0.47 -14.78 14.49
N SER A 4 -0.07 -14.52 13.25
CA SER A 4 1.23 -13.95 12.96
C SER A 4 1.45 -12.70 13.82
N LEU A 5 2.70 -12.50 14.26
CA LEU A 5 3.22 -11.40 15.08
C LEU A 5 3.06 -9.99 14.46
N ARG A 6 2.02 -9.73 13.67
CA ARG A 6 1.76 -8.42 13.06
C ARG A 6 0.76 -7.64 13.90
N LYS A 7 1.12 -6.43 14.27
CA LYS A 7 0.20 -5.47 14.89
C LYS A 7 -0.84 -5.04 13.84
N PRO A 8 -2.08 -4.72 14.24
CA PRO A 8 -3.05 -4.19 13.28
C PRO A 8 -2.49 -2.93 12.62
N PHE A 9 -2.72 -2.79 11.30
CA PHE A 9 -2.24 -1.69 10.45
C PHE A 9 -0.73 -1.64 10.21
N GLN A 10 0.05 -2.61 10.72
CA GLN A 10 1.50 -2.62 10.50
C GLN A 10 1.85 -2.69 9.01
N GLY A 11 1.08 -3.44 8.22
CA GLY A 11 1.30 -3.60 6.79
C GLY A 11 1.12 -2.28 6.04
N VAL A 12 -0.06 -1.66 6.15
CA VAL A 12 -0.35 -0.38 5.50
C VAL A 12 0.57 0.74 5.99
N LEU A 13 0.98 0.75 7.26
CA LEU A 13 1.95 1.72 7.78
C LEU A 13 3.32 1.55 7.14
N ASN A 14 3.78 0.31 6.93
CA ASN A 14 5.02 0.05 6.22
C ASN A 14 4.94 0.55 4.76
N ILE A 15 3.81 0.31 4.08
CA ILE A 15 3.56 0.83 2.73
C ILE A 15 3.60 2.36 2.70
N ILE A 16 2.99 3.03 3.68
CA ILE A 16 3.04 4.49 3.80
C ILE A 16 4.48 4.96 3.99
N ARG A 17 5.25 4.31 4.86
CA ARG A 17 6.65 4.69 5.14
C ARG A 17 7.54 4.50 3.92
N PHE A 18 7.37 3.42 3.16
CA PHE A 18 8.14 3.17 1.95
C PHE A 18 7.78 4.18 0.83
N ASN A 19 6.48 4.46 0.67
CA ASN A 19 5.93 5.32 -0.38
C ASN A 19 5.68 6.76 0.07
N TRP A 20 6.31 7.22 1.16
CA TRP A 20 5.99 8.49 1.85
C TRP A 20 5.97 9.70 0.90
N HIS A 21 6.89 9.71 -0.07
CA HIS A 21 7.07 10.76 -1.05
C HIS A 21 5.83 10.96 -1.93
N PHE A 22 5.12 9.89 -2.31
CA PHE A 22 3.87 10.00 -3.07
C PHE A 22 2.79 10.74 -2.29
N TYR A 23 2.68 10.50 -0.97
CA TYR A 23 1.69 11.18 -0.13
C TYR A 23 2.06 12.65 0.10
N VAL A 24 3.35 12.97 0.25
CA VAL A 24 3.82 14.35 0.33
C VAL A 24 3.55 15.09 -0.98
N ILE A 25 3.86 14.48 -2.13
CA ILE A 25 3.57 15.07 -3.44
C ILE A 25 2.07 15.28 -3.63
N ALA A 26 1.24 14.30 -3.28
CA ALA A 26 -0.22 14.43 -3.34
C ALA A 26 -0.73 15.58 -2.46
N PHE A 27 -0.22 15.71 -1.25
CA PHE A 27 -0.55 16.81 -0.35
C PHE A 27 -0.16 18.18 -0.93
N LEU A 28 1.07 18.31 -1.43
CA LEU A 28 1.54 19.54 -2.05
C LEU A 28 0.74 19.92 -3.29
N LEU A 29 0.38 18.94 -4.13
CA LEU A 29 -0.47 19.16 -5.30
C LEU A 29 -1.87 19.63 -4.91
N ILE A 30 -2.47 19.05 -3.86
CA ILE A 30 -3.78 19.49 -3.36
C ILE A 30 -3.67 20.92 -2.83
N ALA A 31 -2.67 21.24 -2.01
CA ALA A 31 -2.45 22.58 -1.48
C ALA A 31 -2.23 23.61 -2.60
N PHE A 32 -1.46 23.25 -3.61
CA PHE A 32 -1.26 24.05 -4.82
C PHE A 32 -2.57 24.31 -5.55
N LEU A 33 -3.37 23.26 -5.84
CA LEU A 33 -4.66 23.41 -6.51
C LEU A 33 -5.63 24.29 -5.72
N LEU A 34 -5.69 24.11 -4.39
CA LEU A 34 -6.52 24.94 -3.52
C LEU A 34 -6.09 26.41 -3.56
N PHE A 35 -4.79 26.68 -3.49
CA PHE A 35 -4.24 28.03 -3.60
C PHE A 35 -4.65 28.68 -4.93
N PHE A 36 -4.42 28.02 -6.06
CA PHE A 36 -4.76 28.56 -7.38
C PHE A 36 -6.27 28.68 -7.61
N THR A 37 -7.10 27.87 -6.96
CA THR A 37 -8.56 28.00 -7.03
C THR A 37 -9.04 29.34 -6.47
N THR A 38 -8.28 29.97 -5.56
CA THR A 38 -8.60 31.31 -5.04
C THR A 38 -8.17 32.45 -5.96
N LEU A 39 -7.21 32.19 -6.87
CA LEU A 39 -6.63 33.20 -7.77
C LEU A 39 -7.28 33.19 -9.16
N LEU A 40 -7.80 32.03 -9.59
CA LEU A 40 -8.37 31.85 -10.91
C LEU A 40 -9.85 32.28 -10.97
N PRO A 41 -10.36 32.65 -12.16
CA PRO A 41 -11.78 32.87 -12.35
C PRO A 41 -12.62 31.65 -11.97
N THR A 42 -13.78 31.88 -11.35
CA THR A 42 -14.67 30.85 -10.78
C THR A 42 -15.06 29.72 -11.74
N LYS A 43 -15.06 29.97 -13.05
CA LYS A 43 -15.29 28.97 -14.10
C LYS A 43 -14.32 27.77 -14.05
N PHE A 44 -13.13 27.95 -13.47
CA PHE A 44 -12.14 26.88 -13.33
C PHE A 44 -12.25 26.10 -12.02
N ASN A 45 -13.03 26.57 -11.04
CA ASN A 45 -13.11 25.96 -9.72
C ASN A 45 -13.60 24.51 -9.79
N LEU A 46 -14.58 24.22 -10.64
CA LEU A 46 -15.08 22.87 -10.83
C LEU A 46 -13.96 21.93 -11.28
N VAL A 47 -13.14 22.36 -12.24
CA VAL A 47 -12.02 21.56 -12.76
C VAL A 47 -10.99 21.33 -11.65
N SER A 48 -10.63 22.36 -10.89
CA SER A 48 -9.72 22.22 -9.75
C SER A 48 -10.23 21.22 -8.71
N TYR A 49 -11.51 21.29 -8.35
CA TYR A 49 -12.12 20.36 -7.39
C TYR A 49 -12.18 18.93 -7.92
N LEU A 50 -12.42 18.74 -9.22
CA LEU A 50 -12.36 17.41 -9.83
C LEU A 50 -10.95 16.81 -9.75
N PHE A 51 -9.90 17.60 -9.99
CA PHE A 51 -8.51 17.13 -9.82
C PHE A 51 -8.20 16.80 -8.37
N ILE A 52 -8.61 17.65 -7.41
CA ILE A 52 -8.43 17.37 -5.98
C ILE A 52 -9.14 16.06 -5.59
N ALA A 53 -10.39 15.87 -6.02
CA ALA A 53 -11.15 14.66 -5.77
C ALA A 53 -10.50 13.42 -6.40
N ALA A 54 -9.92 13.54 -7.60
CA ALA A 54 -9.18 12.46 -8.25
C ALA A 54 -7.91 12.08 -7.48
N ILE A 55 -7.14 13.05 -6.98
CA ILE A 55 -5.93 12.78 -6.18
C ILE A 55 -6.30 12.09 -4.87
N ILE A 56 -7.32 12.58 -4.15
CA ILE A 56 -7.77 12.00 -2.89
C ILE A 56 -8.31 10.59 -3.10
N SER A 57 -9.16 10.38 -4.11
CA SER A 57 -9.73 9.07 -4.38
C SER A 57 -8.68 8.05 -4.82
N GLY A 58 -7.75 8.44 -5.70
CA GLY A 58 -6.66 7.56 -6.15
C GLY A 58 -5.73 7.14 -5.01
N THR A 59 -5.30 8.09 -4.18
CA THR A 59 -4.44 7.79 -3.02
C THR A 59 -5.16 6.95 -1.96
N SER A 60 -6.44 7.26 -1.69
CA SER A 60 -7.26 6.48 -0.74
C SER A 60 -7.51 5.06 -1.24
N LEU A 61 -7.84 4.88 -2.52
CA LEU A 61 -8.07 3.56 -3.11
C LEU A 61 -6.82 2.68 -3.03
N SER A 62 -5.65 3.25 -3.33
CA SER A 62 -4.36 2.57 -3.18
C SER A 62 -4.11 2.13 -1.72
N LEU A 63 -4.41 3.01 -0.75
CA LEU A 63 -4.28 2.69 0.67
C LEU A 63 -5.27 1.62 1.14
N PHE A 64 -6.52 1.65 0.68
CA PHE A 64 -7.50 0.62 1.02
C PHE A 64 -7.13 -0.74 0.44
N ALA A 65 -6.65 -0.79 -0.80
CA ALA A 65 -6.14 -2.03 -1.39
C ALA A 65 -4.94 -2.56 -0.59
N SER A 66 -4.02 -1.68 -0.19
CA SER A 66 -2.86 -2.04 0.64
C SER A 66 -3.27 -2.53 2.02
N PHE A 67 -4.19 -1.84 2.70
CA PHE A 67 -4.73 -2.30 3.97
C PHE A 67 -5.39 -3.67 3.86
N TYR A 68 -6.22 -3.87 2.83
CA TYR A 68 -6.87 -5.15 2.62
C TYR A 68 -5.83 -6.27 2.40
N ILE A 69 -4.87 -6.08 1.51
CA ILE A 69 -3.89 -7.12 1.17
C ILE A 69 -2.94 -7.41 2.34
N TYR A 70 -2.37 -6.37 2.98
CA TYR A 70 -1.28 -6.53 3.94
C TYR A 70 -1.75 -6.77 5.38
N ASP A 71 -2.92 -6.25 5.77
CA ASP A 71 -3.41 -6.33 7.14
C ASP A 71 -4.65 -7.23 7.32
N VAL A 72 -5.50 -7.36 6.30
CA VAL A 72 -6.77 -8.13 6.41
C VAL A 72 -6.70 -9.49 5.72
N SER A 73 -6.08 -9.57 4.56
CA SER A 73 -6.07 -10.78 3.75
C SER A 73 -5.13 -11.84 4.33
N ASN A 74 -5.43 -13.11 4.05
CA ASN A 74 -4.57 -14.23 4.43
C ASN A 74 -3.35 -14.41 3.51
N LEU A 75 -3.11 -13.54 2.52
CA LEU A 75 -2.04 -13.72 1.53
C LEU A 75 -0.66 -13.87 2.19
N TYR A 76 -0.34 -12.99 3.15
CA TYR A 76 0.95 -12.98 3.85
C TYR A 76 1.06 -14.02 4.98
N SER A 77 0.04 -14.83 5.23
CA SER A 77 0.19 -16.03 6.08
C SER A 77 1.00 -17.14 5.39
N LEU A 78 1.15 -17.02 4.06
CA LEU A 78 1.81 -18.02 3.21
C LEU A 78 1.20 -19.42 3.36
N ASN A 79 -0.07 -19.53 3.79
CA ASN A 79 -0.72 -20.84 3.95
C ASN A 79 -0.94 -21.54 2.62
N TRP A 80 -1.10 -20.77 1.54
CA TRP A 80 -1.19 -21.29 0.17
C TRP A 80 0.10 -22.02 -0.28
N LEU A 81 1.28 -21.67 0.27
CA LEU A 81 2.53 -22.40 0.00
C LEU A 81 2.52 -23.80 0.64
N ASN A 82 1.83 -23.98 1.77
CA ASN A 82 1.74 -25.30 2.42
C ASN A 82 0.97 -26.32 1.56
N GLU A 83 0.08 -25.85 0.68
CA GLU A 83 -0.73 -26.70 -0.20
C GLU A 83 0.10 -27.30 -1.36
N LEU A 84 1.28 -26.76 -1.64
CA LEU A 84 2.14 -27.20 -2.75
C LEU A 84 2.97 -28.46 -2.45
N GLN A 85 2.83 -29.06 -1.26
CA GLN A 85 3.47 -30.31 -0.84
C GLN A 85 4.97 -30.39 -1.22
N PHE A 86 5.77 -29.45 -0.74
CA PHE A 86 7.21 -29.45 -0.98
C PHE A 86 7.87 -30.75 -0.51
N LYS A 87 8.88 -31.22 -1.26
CA LYS A 87 9.82 -32.24 -0.77
C LYS A 87 10.61 -31.67 0.41
N ASN A 88 11.20 -32.53 1.23
CA ASN A 88 12.05 -32.11 2.35
C ASN A 88 13.11 -31.11 1.88
N GLU A 89 13.20 -29.96 2.57
CA GLU A 89 14.14 -28.85 2.33
C GLU A 89 14.00 -28.20 0.93
N PRO A 90 12.90 -27.48 0.64
CA PRO A 90 12.73 -26.81 -0.65
C PRO A 90 13.73 -25.65 -0.83
N LEU A 91 14.37 -25.59 -2.00
CA LEU A 91 15.07 -24.38 -2.44
C LEU A 91 14.03 -23.34 -2.89
N ILE A 92 13.83 -22.29 -2.10
CA ILE A 92 12.88 -21.21 -2.40
C ILE A 92 13.63 -19.98 -2.92
N LEU A 93 13.35 -19.59 -4.17
CA LEU A 93 13.79 -18.32 -4.74
C LEU A 93 12.71 -17.25 -4.55
N ASN A 94 12.95 -16.27 -3.67
CA ASN A 94 12.06 -15.13 -3.48
C ASN A 94 12.41 -13.99 -4.46
N ILE A 95 11.54 -13.71 -5.42
CA ILE A 95 11.68 -12.59 -6.36
C ILE A 95 10.69 -11.50 -5.93
N ASN A 96 11.20 -10.32 -5.60
CA ASN A 96 10.38 -9.16 -5.23
C ASN A 96 10.83 -7.91 -6.00
N ALA A 97 9.96 -6.91 -6.07
CA ALA A 97 10.25 -5.59 -6.64
C ALA A 97 9.82 -4.51 -5.67
N GLY A 98 10.78 -3.74 -5.15
CA GLY A 98 10.52 -2.67 -4.19
C GLY A 98 10.54 -3.17 -2.74
N PHE A 99 9.39 -3.12 -2.06
CA PHE A 99 9.28 -3.40 -0.64
C PHE A 99 9.17 -4.91 -0.35
N ASP A 100 10.16 -5.48 0.35
CA ASP A 100 10.22 -6.90 0.66
C ASP A 100 9.58 -7.24 2.01
N GLU A 101 8.37 -7.78 1.96
CA GLU A 101 7.63 -8.30 3.12
C GLU A 101 7.64 -9.83 3.20
N THR A 102 8.28 -10.53 2.25
CA THR A 102 8.19 -12.00 2.13
C THR A 102 9.46 -12.72 2.55
N SER A 103 10.65 -12.13 2.39
CA SER A 103 11.91 -12.82 2.75
C SER A 103 11.95 -13.28 4.20
N GLN A 104 11.61 -12.39 5.14
CA GLN A 104 11.60 -12.73 6.57
C GLN A 104 10.49 -13.74 6.92
N LEU A 105 9.37 -13.73 6.19
CA LEU A 105 8.29 -14.71 6.41
C LEU A 105 8.70 -16.09 5.92
N LEU A 106 9.34 -16.16 4.75
CA LEU A 106 9.84 -17.40 4.17
C LEU A 106 10.91 -18.04 5.07
N GLN A 107 11.95 -17.27 5.46
CA GLN A 107 13.04 -17.75 6.34
C GLN A 107 12.56 -18.25 7.72
N ARG A 108 11.42 -17.75 8.20
CA ARG A 108 10.84 -18.20 9.48
C ARG A 108 10.02 -19.47 9.34
N LYS A 109 9.53 -19.78 8.12
CA LYS A 109 8.56 -20.86 7.87
C LYS A 109 9.19 -22.07 7.16
N TYR A 110 10.24 -21.88 6.38
CA TYR A 110 10.97 -22.90 5.60
C TYR A 110 12.47 -22.66 5.71
#